data_AF-A6Q7H5-F1
#
_entry.id   AF-A6Q7H5-F1
#
_cell.length_a   1.000
_cell.length_b   1.000
_cell.length_c   1.000
_cell.angle_alpha   90.00
_cell.angle_beta   90.00
_cell.angle_gamma   90.00
#
_symmetry.space_group_name_H-M   'P 1'
#
loop_
_entity.id
_entity.type
_entity.pdbx_description
1 polymer ?
#
loop_
_entity_poly.entity_id
_entity_poly.type
_entity_poly.pdbx_seq_one_letter_code
_entity_poly.pdbx_strand_id
1 'polypeptide(L)'
;MGKPQKDALDKAREAFRLGNYVDALENYDYFFEHALDDDPASSYGVRLSYCLSEWVKLGEKYPEALIRLKSKRDEALDLLLKTKEPERFHDYVAICEYLKSSELPVNEFIKLHDEESTLSQDIVRFIWDKLIKKEKWKICNAYLPNPEEKYKEALTSFNIAMKYCKSNPEYDIERQMIGSYVMEIYNILLVLMKNNRIDAAKSVRKQVIEDFNSRGYTGLMEKIDKEIGLEEA
;
A
#
# COMPACT_ATOMS: atom_id res chain seq x y z
N MET A 1 -29.94 -0.67 19.16
CA MET A 1 -29.13 0.48 18.73
C MET A 1 -27.78 -0.08 18.32
N GLY A 2 -27.45 -0.03 17.03
CA GLY A 2 -26.16 -0.51 16.53
C GLY A 2 -25.01 0.26 17.19
N LYS A 3 -23.90 -0.41 17.48
CA LYS A 3 -22.68 0.26 17.97
C LYS A 3 -22.22 1.22 16.85
N PRO A 4 -22.05 2.53 17.10
CA PRO A 4 -21.41 3.41 16.14
C PRO A 4 -20.05 2.82 15.78
N GLN A 5 -19.73 2.73 14.49
CA GLN A 5 -18.59 2.00 13.97
C GLN A 5 -17.29 2.58 14.54
N LYS A 6 -17.20 3.91 14.65
CA LYS A 6 -16.07 4.61 15.27
C LYS A 6 -15.86 4.23 16.75
N ASP A 7 -16.93 3.98 17.50
CA ASP A 7 -16.83 3.56 18.90
C ASP A 7 -16.28 2.14 19.05
N ALA A 8 -16.36 1.31 18.01
CA ALA A 8 -15.94 -0.09 18.12
C ALA A 8 -14.44 -0.19 18.39
N LEU A 9 -13.60 0.62 17.73
CA LEU A 9 -12.15 0.61 17.98
C LEU A 9 -11.81 1.03 19.41
N ASP A 10 -12.45 2.07 19.93
CA ASP A 10 -12.22 2.54 21.30
C ASP A 10 -12.76 1.55 22.35
N LYS A 11 -13.89 0.90 22.08
CA LYS A 11 -14.40 -0.22 22.90
C LYS A 11 -13.46 -1.41 22.90
N ALA A 12 -12.85 -1.72 21.75
CA ALA A 12 -11.86 -2.80 21.65
C ALA A 12 -10.64 -2.51 22.53
N ARG A 13 -10.12 -1.28 22.45
CA ARG A 13 -8.99 -0.81 23.28
C ARG A 13 -9.30 -0.85 24.77
N GLU A 14 -10.49 -0.39 25.17
CA GLU A 14 -10.91 -0.40 26.56
C GLU A 14 -11.08 -1.84 27.09
N ALA A 15 -11.74 -2.72 26.33
CA ALA A 15 -11.87 -4.13 26.67
C ALA A 15 -10.50 -4.81 26.82
N PHE A 16 -9.56 -4.53 25.91
CA PHE A 16 -8.19 -5.04 25.99
C PHE A 16 -7.48 -4.56 27.26
N ARG A 17 -7.61 -3.28 27.61
CA ARG A 17 -7.03 -2.68 28.83
C ARG A 17 -7.58 -3.31 30.10
N LEU A 18 -8.86 -3.69 30.11
CA LEU A 18 -9.53 -4.37 31.22
C LEU A 18 -9.26 -5.87 31.28
N GLY A 19 -8.59 -6.45 30.28
CA GLY A 19 -8.34 -7.90 30.19
C GLY A 19 -9.50 -8.71 29.61
N ASN A 20 -10.55 -8.05 29.13
CA ASN A 20 -11.71 -8.69 28.50
C ASN A 20 -11.40 -9.00 27.02
N TYR A 21 -10.57 -10.01 26.78
CA TYR A 21 -10.03 -10.29 25.44
C TYR A 21 -11.06 -10.77 24.42
N VAL A 22 -12.13 -11.44 24.85
CA VAL A 22 -13.25 -11.81 23.97
C VAL A 22 -13.95 -10.57 23.44
N ASP A 23 -14.35 -9.66 24.33
CA ASP A 23 -14.99 -8.39 23.94
C ASP A 23 -14.07 -7.54 23.07
N ALA A 24 -12.76 -7.52 23.37
CA ALA A 24 -11.79 -6.81 22.54
C ALA A 24 -11.76 -7.38 21.11
N LEU A 25 -11.72 -8.71 20.97
CA LEU A 25 -11.74 -9.38 19.67
C LEU A 25 -13.01 -9.04 18.88
N GLU A 26 -14.18 -9.14 19.52
CA GLU A 26 -15.46 -8.84 18.86
C GLU A 26 -15.51 -7.42 18.32
N ASN A 27 -14.98 -6.45 19.08
CA ASN A 27 -15.00 -5.05 18.65
C ASN A 27 -13.93 -4.73 17.59
N TYR A 28 -12.74 -5.36 17.63
CA TYR A 28 -11.77 -5.25 16.53
C TYR A 28 -12.33 -5.84 15.23
N ASP A 29 -12.97 -7.01 15.30
CA ASP A 29 -13.59 -7.67 14.15
C ASP A 29 -14.72 -6.82 13.55
N TYR A 30 -15.61 -6.31 14.41
CA TYR A 30 -16.70 -5.42 13.98
C TYR A 30 -16.17 -4.14 13.34
N PHE A 31 -15.17 -3.49 13.95
CA PHE A 31 -14.55 -2.30 13.35
C PHE A 31 -13.96 -2.63 11.99
N PHE A 32 -13.22 -3.73 11.87
CA PHE A 32 -12.63 -4.12 10.59
C PHE A 32 -13.69 -4.40 9.53
N GLU A 33 -14.86 -4.95 9.86
CA GLU A 33 -15.89 -5.19 8.86
C GLU A 33 -16.62 -3.89 8.45
N HIS A 34 -16.95 -3.03 9.42
CA HIS A 34 -17.93 -1.97 9.23
C HIS A 34 -17.37 -0.55 9.17
N ALA A 35 -16.06 -0.36 9.38
CA ALA A 35 -15.51 1.00 9.48
C ALA A 35 -15.70 1.86 8.22
N LEU A 36 -15.96 1.24 7.06
CA LEU A 36 -16.18 1.95 5.80
C LEU A 36 -17.65 2.31 5.53
N ASP A 37 -18.59 1.85 6.36
CA ASP A 37 -20.03 2.05 6.11
C ASP A 37 -20.44 3.52 6.26
N ASP A 38 -19.81 4.26 7.19
CA ASP A 38 -20.18 5.65 7.52
C ASP A 38 -19.17 6.68 7.00
N ASP A 39 -17.88 6.46 7.25
CA ASP A 39 -16.80 7.38 6.89
C ASP A 39 -15.62 6.62 6.26
N PRO A 40 -15.77 6.18 5.00
CA PRO A 40 -14.74 5.42 4.31
C PRO A 40 -13.40 6.16 4.23
N ALA A 41 -13.44 7.48 4.02
CA ALA A 41 -12.22 8.27 3.77
C ALA A 41 -11.30 8.32 4.98
N SER A 42 -11.84 8.56 6.18
CA SER A 42 -11.02 8.61 7.40
C SER A 42 -10.70 7.22 7.96
N SER A 43 -11.59 6.25 7.72
CA SER A 43 -11.50 4.95 8.39
C SER A 43 -10.71 3.90 7.63
N TYR A 44 -10.55 4.03 6.31
CA TYR A 44 -9.85 3.04 5.48
C TYR A 44 -8.41 2.82 5.93
N GLY A 45 -7.64 3.90 6.08
CA GLY A 45 -6.27 3.82 6.58
C GLY A 45 -6.20 3.32 8.02
N VAL A 46 -7.10 3.79 8.90
CA VAL A 46 -7.12 3.40 10.32
C VAL A 46 -7.41 1.91 10.49
N ARG A 47 -8.35 1.40 9.70
CA ARG A 47 -8.72 -0.01 9.64
C ARG A 47 -7.55 -0.89 9.20
N LEU A 48 -6.82 -0.49 8.17
CA LEU A 48 -5.70 -1.29 7.64
C LEU A 48 -4.39 -1.13 8.43
N SER A 49 -4.30 -0.18 9.36
CA SER A 49 -3.09 0.07 10.14
C SER A 49 -3.29 -0.11 11.65
N TYR A 50 -3.95 0.84 12.32
CA TYR A 50 -4.13 0.83 13.77
C TYR A 50 -4.93 -0.38 14.24
N CYS A 51 -6.06 -0.68 13.60
CA CYS A 51 -6.88 -1.83 13.96
C CYS A 51 -6.10 -3.14 13.82
N LEU A 52 -5.46 -3.40 12.67
CA LEU A 52 -4.69 -4.65 12.48
C LEU A 52 -3.48 -4.76 13.42
N SER A 53 -2.74 -3.67 13.65
CA SER A 53 -1.63 -3.62 14.59
C SER A 53 -2.05 -3.97 16.00
N GLU A 54 -3.15 -3.38 16.47
CA GLU A 54 -3.67 -3.63 17.80
C GLU A 54 -4.33 -5.01 17.92
N TRP A 55 -4.96 -5.51 16.87
CA TRP A 55 -5.49 -6.87 16.83
C TRP A 55 -4.36 -7.90 16.96
N VAL A 56 -3.21 -7.72 16.30
CA VAL A 56 -2.05 -8.60 16.51
C VAL A 56 -1.58 -8.55 17.97
N LYS A 57 -1.52 -7.36 18.60
CA LYS A 57 -1.16 -7.23 20.02
C LYS A 57 -2.15 -7.95 20.94
N LEU A 58 -3.44 -7.90 20.64
CA LEU A 58 -4.44 -8.74 21.32
C LEU A 58 -4.09 -10.23 21.17
N GLY A 59 -3.72 -10.64 19.96
CA GLY A 59 -3.25 -11.98 19.64
C GLY A 59 -2.08 -12.50 20.47
N GLU A 60 -1.19 -11.62 20.93
CA GLU A 60 -0.08 -11.96 21.82
C GLU A 60 -0.53 -12.35 23.23
N LYS A 61 -1.74 -11.92 23.64
CA LYS A 61 -2.35 -12.22 24.94
C LYS A 61 -3.48 -13.24 24.85
N TYR A 62 -4.15 -13.30 23.70
CA TYR A 62 -5.32 -14.11 23.42
C TYR A 62 -5.17 -14.76 22.03
N PRO A 63 -4.56 -15.95 21.92
CA PRO A 63 -4.21 -16.58 20.64
C PRO A 63 -5.37 -16.77 19.65
N GLU A 64 -6.59 -16.92 20.15
CA GLU A 64 -7.83 -17.00 19.37
C GLU A 64 -8.02 -15.78 18.47
N ALA A 65 -7.52 -14.60 18.87
CA ALA A 65 -7.54 -13.41 18.03
C ALA A 65 -6.66 -13.55 16.78
N LEU A 66 -5.52 -14.26 16.86
CA LEU A 66 -4.70 -14.55 15.67
C LEU A 66 -5.35 -15.60 14.78
N ILE A 67 -6.08 -16.57 15.36
CA ILE A 67 -6.85 -17.54 14.58
C ILE A 67 -7.94 -16.81 13.79
N ARG A 68 -8.67 -15.91 14.43
CA ARG A 68 -9.70 -15.10 13.75
C ARG A 68 -9.09 -14.21 12.66
N LEU A 69 -7.95 -13.57 12.93
CA LEU A 69 -7.28 -12.73 11.94
C LEU A 69 -6.80 -13.52 10.72
N LYS A 70 -6.33 -14.76 10.91
CA LYS A 70 -6.03 -15.69 9.78
C LYS A 70 -7.28 -16.06 8.99
N SER A 71 -8.41 -16.30 9.66
CA SER A 71 -9.70 -16.50 8.98
C SER A 71 -10.07 -15.28 8.13
N LYS A 72 -9.93 -14.06 8.66
CA LYS A 72 -10.18 -12.82 7.92
C LYS A 72 -9.29 -12.63 6.70
N ARG A 73 -8.01 -13.02 6.79
CA ARG A 73 -7.10 -13.07 5.64
C ARG A 73 -7.69 -13.97 4.54
N ASP A 74 -8.04 -15.19 4.91
CA ASP A 74 -8.50 -16.20 3.94
C ASP A 74 -9.86 -15.78 3.33
N GLU A 75 -10.78 -15.26 4.14
CA GLU A 75 -12.05 -14.67 3.71
C GLU A 75 -11.84 -13.50 2.71
N ALA A 76 -10.86 -12.63 2.95
CA ALA A 76 -10.58 -11.50 2.06
C ALA A 76 -10.12 -11.97 0.66
N LEU A 77 -9.29 -13.01 0.60
CA LEU A 77 -8.88 -13.60 -0.68
C LEU A 77 -10.05 -14.29 -1.39
N ASP A 78 -10.85 -15.09 -0.66
CA ASP A 78 -12.03 -15.75 -1.24
C ASP A 78 -13.03 -14.71 -1.78
N LEU A 79 -13.24 -13.60 -1.06
CA LEU A 79 -14.09 -12.51 -1.52
C LEU A 79 -13.53 -11.83 -2.76
N LEU A 80 -12.23 -11.53 -2.82
CA LEU A 80 -11.59 -11.02 -4.04
C LEU A 80 -11.86 -11.93 -5.23
N LEU A 81 -11.66 -13.23 -5.08
CA LEU A 81 -11.83 -14.20 -6.18
C LEU A 81 -13.29 -14.27 -6.65
N LYS A 82 -14.25 -14.11 -5.72
CA LYS A 82 -15.68 -14.17 -5.99
C LYS A 82 -16.25 -12.87 -6.57
N THR A 83 -15.91 -11.72 -5.99
CA THR A 83 -16.51 -10.43 -6.32
C THR A 83 -15.68 -9.62 -7.29
N LYS A 84 -14.39 -9.94 -7.41
CA LYS A 84 -13.39 -9.19 -8.20
C LYS A 84 -13.21 -7.74 -7.72
N GLU A 85 -13.61 -7.44 -6.48
CA GLU A 85 -13.41 -6.13 -5.84
C GLU A 85 -11.94 -5.94 -5.43
N PRO A 86 -11.20 -4.97 -6.01
CA PRO A 86 -9.77 -4.81 -5.76
C PRO A 86 -9.40 -4.57 -4.30
N GLU A 87 -10.26 -3.85 -3.56
CA GLU A 87 -10.06 -3.50 -2.16
C GLU A 87 -9.96 -4.74 -1.27
N ARG A 88 -10.57 -5.87 -1.65
CA ARG A 88 -10.44 -7.16 -0.94
C ARG A 88 -9.02 -7.71 -1.01
N PHE A 89 -8.30 -7.46 -2.10
CA PHE A 89 -6.89 -7.81 -2.18
C PHE A 89 -6.05 -6.93 -1.24
N HIS A 90 -6.38 -5.66 -1.09
CA HIS A 90 -5.67 -4.79 -0.16
C HIS A 90 -5.84 -5.24 1.29
N ASP A 91 -7.05 -5.66 1.67
CA ASP A 91 -7.31 -6.29 2.96
C ASP A 91 -6.44 -7.53 3.17
N TYR A 92 -6.41 -8.43 2.18
CA TYR A 92 -5.58 -9.63 2.21
C TYR A 92 -4.09 -9.30 2.37
N VAL A 93 -3.58 -8.35 1.59
CA VAL A 93 -2.17 -7.90 1.66
C VAL A 93 -1.86 -7.34 3.05
N ALA A 94 -2.68 -6.41 3.56
CA ALA A 94 -2.45 -5.75 4.84
C ALA A 94 -2.48 -6.76 6.00
N ILE A 95 -3.46 -7.68 6.03
CA ILE A 95 -3.50 -8.72 7.06
C ILE A 95 -2.26 -9.63 6.97
N CYS A 96 -1.82 -10.01 5.76
CA CYS A 96 -0.61 -10.81 5.58
C CYS A 96 0.65 -10.11 6.12
N GLU A 97 0.77 -8.79 5.98
CA GLU A 97 1.88 -8.03 6.55
C GLU A 97 1.93 -8.16 8.08
N TYR A 98 0.80 -7.91 8.74
CA TYR A 98 0.69 -8.00 10.19
C TYR A 98 0.86 -9.42 10.72
N LEU A 99 0.45 -10.42 9.94
CA LEU A 99 0.71 -11.85 10.21
C LEU A 99 2.12 -12.31 9.81
N LYS A 100 3.02 -11.40 9.41
CA LYS A 100 4.40 -11.69 8.97
C LYS A 100 4.47 -12.77 7.86
N SER A 101 3.45 -12.82 7.01
CA SER A 101 3.27 -13.79 5.93
C SER A 101 3.41 -13.11 4.56
N SER A 102 4.43 -12.26 4.41
CA SER A 102 4.58 -11.34 3.27
C SER A 102 4.81 -12.02 1.91
N GLU A 103 5.19 -13.30 1.89
CA GLU A 103 5.31 -14.07 0.64
C GLU A 103 3.95 -14.45 0.05
N LEU A 104 2.91 -14.62 0.87
CA LEU A 104 1.62 -15.13 0.39
C LEU A 104 1.00 -14.20 -0.66
N PRO A 105 0.90 -12.87 -0.43
CA PRO A 105 0.31 -12.00 -1.44
C PRO A 105 1.12 -11.88 -2.72
N VAL A 106 2.44 -12.03 -2.64
CA VAL A 106 3.30 -12.05 -3.83
C VAL A 106 3.01 -13.29 -4.67
N ASN A 107 2.99 -14.47 -4.04
CA ASN A 107 2.71 -15.72 -4.74
C ASN A 107 1.29 -15.72 -5.34
N GLU A 108 0.32 -15.20 -4.61
CA GLU A 108 -1.05 -15.13 -5.08
C GLU A 108 -1.22 -14.14 -6.24
N PHE A 109 -0.58 -12.98 -6.17
CA PHE A 109 -0.56 -12.03 -7.28
C PHE A 109 0.04 -12.65 -8.54
N ILE A 110 1.14 -13.41 -8.42
CA ILE A 110 1.79 -14.05 -9.56
C ILE A 110 0.84 -15.02 -10.26
N LYS A 111 0.05 -15.82 -9.51
CA LYS A 111 -0.97 -16.69 -10.12
C LYS A 111 -2.04 -15.88 -10.84
N LEU A 112 -2.56 -14.83 -10.19
CA LEU A 112 -3.60 -13.97 -10.77
C LEU A 112 -3.10 -13.21 -12.01
N HIS A 113 -1.81 -12.85 -12.06
CA HIS A 113 -1.19 -12.27 -13.24
C HIS A 113 -1.26 -13.20 -14.45
N ASP A 114 -1.01 -14.50 -14.24
CA ASP A 114 -1.02 -15.51 -15.30
C ASP A 114 -2.44 -15.91 -15.73
N GLU A 115 -3.40 -15.90 -14.80
CA GLU A 115 -4.76 -16.42 -15.01
C GLU A 115 -5.80 -15.34 -15.36
N GLU A 116 -5.69 -14.14 -14.79
CA GLU A 116 -6.75 -13.12 -14.73
C GLU A 116 -6.18 -11.71 -14.96
N SER A 117 -5.71 -11.44 -16.18
CA SER A 117 -4.94 -10.24 -16.51
C SER A 117 -5.64 -8.92 -16.13
N THR A 118 -6.96 -8.83 -16.29
CA THR A 118 -7.72 -7.61 -15.96
C THR A 118 -7.72 -7.34 -14.45
N LEU A 119 -8.07 -8.34 -13.64
CA LEU A 119 -8.06 -8.19 -12.18
C LEU A 119 -6.66 -7.84 -11.68
N SER A 120 -5.64 -8.48 -12.25
CA SER A 120 -4.25 -8.22 -11.87
C SER A 120 -3.82 -6.76 -12.09
N GLN A 121 -4.37 -6.09 -13.12
CA GLN A 121 -4.12 -4.66 -13.37
C GLN A 121 -4.73 -3.77 -12.29
N ASP A 122 -5.91 -4.12 -11.78
CA ASP A 122 -6.59 -3.33 -10.75
C ASP A 122 -5.92 -3.46 -9.38
N ILE A 123 -5.36 -4.63 -9.08
CA ILE A 123 -4.80 -4.94 -7.76
C ILE A 123 -3.28 -4.71 -7.65
N VAL A 124 -2.55 -4.55 -8.77
CA VAL A 124 -1.08 -4.41 -8.76
C VAL A 124 -0.61 -3.26 -7.86
N ARG A 125 -1.39 -2.18 -7.77
CA ARG A 125 -1.10 -1.01 -6.92
C ARG A 125 -0.94 -1.36 -5.44
N PHE A 126 -1.59 -2.42 -4.96
CA PHE A 126 -1.51 -2.84 -3.55
C PHE A 126 -0.31 -3.73 -3.24
N ILE A 127 0.39 -4.23 -4.26
CA ILE A 127 1.51 -5.19 -4.11
C ILE A 127 2.80 -4.72 -4.78
N TRP A 128 2.76 -3.62 -5.54
CA TRP A 128 3.87 -3.08 -6.34
C TRP A 128 5.21 -3.08 -5.61
N ASP A 129 5.26 -2.44 -4.44
CA ASP A 129 6.47 -2.35 -3.62
C ASP A 129 7.01 -3.72 -3.21
N LYS A 130 6.11 -4.69 -2.95
CA LYS A 130 6.51 -6.06 -2.57
C LYS A 130 7.07 -6.82 -3.76
N LEU A 131 6.50 -6.65 -4.95
CA LEU A 131 7.02 -7.25 -6.18
C LEU A 131 8.44 -6.73 -6.47
N ILE A 132 8.67 -5.42 -6.30
CA ILE A 132 9.99 -4.80 -6.46
C ILE A 132 10.97 -5.32 -5.41
N LYS A 133 10.60 -5.32 -4.12
CA LYS A 133 11.44 -5.85 -3.03
C LYS A 133 11.78 -7.34 -3.20
N LYS A 134 10.92 -8.09 -3.89
CA LYS A 134 11.12 -9.52 -4.24
C LYS A 134 11.70 -9.73 -5.63
N GLU A 135 12.18 -8.65 -6.25
CA GLU A 135 12.89 -8.65 -7.52
C GLU A 135 12.12 -9.31 -8.66
N LYS A 136 10.79 -9.17 -8.66
CA LYS A 136 9.89 -9.72 -9.70
C LYS A 136 9.90 -8.83 -10.95
N TRP A 137 11.09 -8.53 -11.46
CA TRP A 137 11.35 -7.51 -12.49
C TRP A 137 10.53 -7.69 -13.75
N LYS A 138 10.43 -8.92 -14.27
CA LYS A 138 9.65 -9.21 -15.48
C LYS A 138 8.17 -8.90 -15.30
N ILE A 139 7.62 -9.24 -14.13
CA ILE A 139 6.22 -8.98 -13.79
C ILE A 139 6.02 -7.47 -13.63
N CYS A 140 6.86 -6.79 -12.85
CA CYS A 140 6.78 -5.33 -12.71
C CYS A 140 6.84 -4.61 -14.07
N ASN A 141 7.67 -5.08 -15.01
CA ASN A 141 7.77 -4.50 -16.34
C ASN A 141 6.49 -4.67 -17.17
N ALA A 142 5.73 -5.76 -16.97
CA ALA A 142 4.44 -5.96 -17.64
C ALA A 142 3.40 -4.88 -17.27
N TYR A 143 3.49 -4.32 -16.06
CA TYR A 143 2.64 -3.22 -15.59
C TYR A 143 3.24 -1.82 -15.84
N LEU A 144 4.33 -1.75 -16.59
CA LEU A 144 4.95 -0.49 -16.99
C LEU A 144 5.08 -0.39 -18.53
N PRO A 145 3.99 -0.59 -19.31
CA PRO A 145 4.08 -0.56 -20.77
C PRO A 145 4.51 0.83 -21.28
N ASN A 146 3.95 1.88 -20.68
CA ASN A 146 4.25 3.28 -20.98
C ASN A 146 4.85 4.01 -19.75
N PRO A 147 6.18 4.05 -19.61
CA PRO A 147 6.82 4.58 -18.39
C PRO A 147 6.66 6.09 -18.23
N GLU A 148 6.57 6.84 -19.33
CA GLU A 148 6.36 8.29 -19.28
C GLU A 148 4.96 8.65 -18.80
N GLU A 149 3.96 7.90 -19.25
CA GLU A 149 2.59 8.04 -18.76
C GLU A 149 2.49 7.68 -17.28
N LYS A 150 3.15 6.59 -16.86
CA LYS A 150 3.20 6.21 -15.45
C LYS A 150 3.84 7.29 -14.57
N TYR A 151 4.94 7.88 -15.04
CA TYR A 151 5.55 9.02 -14.37
C TYR A 151 4.59 10.22 -14.27
N LYS A 152 3.86 10.56 -15.33
CA LYS A 152 2.87 11.66 -15.33
C LYS A 152 1.72 11.40 -14.36
N GLU A 153 1.26 10.16 -14.21
CA GLU A 153 0.27 9.78 -13.19
C GLU A 153 0.81 10.01 -11.77
N ALA A 154 2.05 9.59 -11.51
CA ALA A 154 2.72 9.78 -10.22
C ALA A 154 2.87 11.28 -9.90
N LEU A 155 3.30 12.07 -10.88
CA LEU A 155 3.43 13.53 -10.77
C LEU A 155 2.07 14.21 -10.51
N THR A 156 1.01 13.79 -11.21
CA THR A 156 -0.35 14.30 -10.98
C THR A 156 -0.82 14.02 -9.55
N SER A 157 -0.64 12.79 -9.09
CA SER A 157 -1.01 12.37 -7.74
C SER A 157 -0.23 13.15 -6.67
N PHE A 158 1.08 13.32 -6.88
CA PHE A 158 1.92 14.14 -6.02
C PHE A 158 1.46 15.60 -5.96
N ASN A 159 1.12 16.22 -7.11
CA ASN A 159 0.64 17.60 -7.15
C ASN A 159 -0.67 17.78 -6.37
N ILE A 160 -1.60 16.82 -6.47
CA ILE A 160 -2.84 16.82 -5.68
C ILE A 160 -2.52 16.73 -4.18
N ALA A 161 -1.63 15.82 -3.80
CA ALA A 161 -1.21 15.66 -2.40
C ALA A 161 -0.54 16.93 -1.85
N MET A 162 0.34 17.58 -2.63
CA MET A 162 0.99 18.82 -2.23
C MET A 162 0.01 19.98 -2.10
N LYS A 163 -1.02 20.05 -2.95
CA LYS A 163 -2.10 21.03 -2.80
C LYS A 163 -2.86 20.79 -1.50
N TYR A 164 -3.16 19.54 -1.17
CA TYR A 164 -3.79 19.18 0.09
C TYR A 164 -2.94 19.58 1.31
N CYS A 165 -1.63 19.30 1.29
CA CYS A 165 -0.70 19.70 2.37
C CYS A 165 -0.71 21.22 2.59
N LYS A 166 -0.66 22.01 1.50
CA LYS A 166 -0.71 23.47 1.59
C LYS A 166 -2.03 24.00 2.16
N SER A 167 -3.13 23.31 1.89
CA SER A 167 -4.45 23.66 2.42
C SER A 167 -4.68 23.20 3.85
N ASN A 168 -3.90 22.24 4.35
CA ASN A 168 -4.07 21.65 5.69
C ASN A 168 -2.69 21.51 6.38
N PRO A 169 -2.00 22.63 6.70
CA PRO A 169 -0.65 22.61 7.26
C PRO A 169 -0.54 21.94 8.64
N GLU A 170 -1.66 21.76 9.35
CA GLU A 170 -1.72 21.14 10.67
C GLU A 170 -1.34 19.65 10.70
N TYR A 171 -1.40 18.95 9.56
CA TYR A 171 -1.13 17.50 9.50
C TYR A 171 0.36 17.16 9.35
N ASP A 172 1.24 18.11 9.02
CA ASP A 172 2.70 17.92 8.85
C ASP A 172 3.09 16.64 8.06
N ILE A 173 2.40 16.39 6.94
CA ILE A 173 2.61 15.20 6.09
C ILE A 173 3.42 15.48 4.81
N GLU A 174 3.85 16.72 4.58
CA GLU A 174 4.52 17.12 3.32
C GLU A 174 5.77 16.28 3.06
N ARG A 175 6.60 16.07 4.09
CA ARG A 175 7.82 15.25 3.98
C ARG A 175 7.51 13.81 3.57
N GLN A 176 6.41 13.24 4.07
CA GLN A 176 5.96 11.90 3.72
C GLN A 176 5.49 11.85 2.26
N MET A 177 4.79 12.87 1.78
CA MET A 177 4.34 12.95 0.38
C MET A 177 5.53 13.04 -0.58
N ILE A 178 6.54 13.87 -0.26
CA ILE A 178 7.78 13.96 -1.04
C ILE A 178 8.50 12.60 -1.05
N GLY A 179 8.66 11.97 0.12
CA GLY A 179 9.32 10.66 0.21
C GLY A 179 8.63 9.58 -0.61
N SER A 180 7.30 9.57 -0.61
CA SER A 180 6.49 8.61 -1.39
C SER A 180 6.65 8.84 -2.90
N TYR A 181 6.66 10.10 -3.34
CA TYR A 181 6.88 10.46 -4.75
C TYR A 181 8.28 10.07 -5.23
N VAL A 182 9.31 10.34 -4.41
CA VAL A 182 10.70 9.94 -4.71
C VAL A 182 10.83 8.42 -4.81
N MET A 183 10.19 7.68 -3.90
CA MET A 183 10.18 6.21 -3.94
C MET A 183 9.50 5.68 -5.21
N GLU A 184 8.37 6.27 -5.63
CA GLU A 184 7.68 5.86 -6.85
C GLU A 184 8.55 6.10 -8.09
N ILE A 185 9.23 7.25 -8.18
CA ILE A 185 10.19 7.52 -9.26
C ILE A 185 11.33 6.51 -9.25
N TYR A 186 11.92 6.26 -8.08
CA TYR A 186 12.97 5.26 -7.90
C TYR A 186 12.52 3.90 -8.42
N ASN A 187 11.32 3.45 -8.02
CA ASN A 187 10.73 2.19 -8.43
C ASN A 187 10.54 2.08 -9.95
N ILE A 188 9.98 3.13 -10.58
CA ILE A 188 9.80 3.19 -12.04
C ILE A 188 11.16 3.02 -12.74
N LEU A 189 12.16 3.82 -12.37
CA LEU A 189 13.48 3.79 -13.01
C LEU A 189 14.21 2.47 -12.75
N LEU A 190 14.13 1.93 -11.53
CA LEU A 190 14.72 0.65 -11.17
C LEU A 190 14.14 -0.49 -12.01
N VAL A 191 12.81 -0.55 -12.17
CA VAL A 191 12.15 -1.58 -12.99
C VAL A 191 12.62 -1.49 -14.45
N LEU A 192 12.73 -0.28 -15.01
CA LEU A 192 13.24 -0.09 -16.37
C LEU A 192 14.68 -0.57 -16.52
N MET A 193 15.55 -0.18 -15.58
CA MET A 193 16.96 -0.57 -15.59
C MET A 193 17.14 -2.08 -15.47
N LYS A 194 16.43 -2.74 -14.55
CA LYS A 194 16.51 -4.20 -14.34
C LYS A 194 15.93 -5.00 -15.50
N ASN A 195 15.15 -4.37 -16.39
CA ASN A 195 14.64 -4.97 -17.62
C ASN A 195 15.35 -4.45 -18.89
N ASN A 196 16.52 -3.83 -18.75
CA ASN A 196 17.33 -3.30 -19.87
C ASN A 196 16.61 -2.26 -20.75
N ARG A 197 15.59 -1.57 -20.21
CA ARG A 197 14.89 -0.47 -20.89
C ARG A 197 15.59 0.86 -20.65
N ILE A 198 16.89 0.93 -20.97
CA ILE A 198 17.77 2.05 -20.63
C ILE A 198 17.30 3.36 -21.28
N ASP A 199 16.90 3.33 -22.55
CA ASP A 199 16.45 4.54 -23.25
C ASP A 199 15.16 5.12 -22.64
N ALA A 200 14.23 4.24 -22.24
CA ALA A 200 13.04 4.66 -21.53
C ALA A 200 13.37 5.23 -20.14
N ALA A 201 14.30 4.62 -19.41
CA ALA A 201 14.78 5.14 -18.14
C ALA A 201 15.41 6.53 -18.28
N LYS A 202 16.24 6.74 -19.32
CA LYS A 202 16.83 8.05 -19.64
C LYS A 202 15.77 9.10 -19.99
N SER A 203 14.73 8.73 -20.74
CA SER A 203 13.62 9.64 -21.08
C SER A 203 12.86 10.09 -19.83
N VAL A 204 12.46 9.14 -18.96
CA VAL A 204 11.78 9.46 -17.71
C VAL A 204 12.68 10.28 -16.79
N ARG A 205 13.96 9.90 -16.63
CA ARG A 205 14.95 10.63 -15.83
C ARG A 205 15.03 12.10 -16.25
N LYS A 206 15.07 12.40 -17.55
CA LYS A 206 15.13 13.78 -18.03
C LYS A 206 13.92 14.60 -17.53
N GLN A 207 12.72 14.04 -17.63
CA GLN A 207 11.50 14.71 -17.16
C GLN A 207 11.50 14.91 -15.63
N VAL A 208 12.01 13.92 -14.88
CA VAL A 208 12.15 14.00 -13.42
C VAL A 208 13.13 15.10 -13.02
N ILE A 209 14.27 15.24 -13.71
CA ILE A 209 15.25 16.30 -13.44
C ILE A 209 14.63 17.69 -13.61
N GLU A 210 13.91 17.89 -14.71
CA GLU A 210 13.20 19.15 -14.98
C GLU A 210 12.18 19.46 -13.87
N ASP A 211 11.37 18.47 -13.46
CA ASP A 211 10.40 18.61 -12.36
C ASP A 211 11.08 18.90 -11.01
N PHE A 212 12.09 18.13 -10.61
CA PHE A 212 12.80 18.29 -9.34
C PHE A 212 13.48 19.66 -9.26
N ASN A 213 14.14 20.11 -10.32
CA ASN A 213 14.75 21.43 -10.38
C ASN A 213 13.72 22.55 -10.24
N SER A 214 12.57 22.43 -10.91
CA SER A 214 11.48 23.41 -10.81
C SER A 214 10.93 23.56 -9.39
N ARG A 215 11.09 22.54 -8.55
CA ARG A 215 10.62 22.49 -7.15
C ARG A 215 11.71 22.77 -6.12
N GLY A 216 12.96 22.92 -6.55
CA GLY A 216 14.11 23.07 -5.65
C GLY A 216 14.52 21.77 -4.94
N TYR A 217 14.15 20.60 -5.46
CA TYR A 217 14.54 19.29 -4.93
C TYR A 217 15.93 18.86 -5.41
N THR A 218 16.92 19.71 -5.17
CA THR A 218 18.31 19.50 -5.61
C THR A 218 18.94 18.29 -4.91
N GLY A 219 19.76 17.51 -5.61
CA GLY A 219 20.45 16.36 -5.03
C GLY A 219 19.61 15.08 -4.92
N LEU A 220 18.30 15.10 -5.21
CA LEU A 220 17.45 13.91 -5.12
C LEU A 220 17.67 12.95 -6.30
N MET A 221 17.84 13.49 -7.51
CA MET A 221 18.06 12.64 -8.69
C MET A 221 19.43 11.94 -8.60
N GLU A 222 20.46 12.64 -8.15
CA GLU A 222 21.82 12.10 -7.99
C GLU A 222 21.85 10.92 -7.00
N LYS A 223 21.01 10.97 -5.96
CA LYS A 223 20.83 9.84 -5.03
C LYS A 223 20.19 8.65 -5.73
N ILE A 224 19.11 8.89 -6.48
CA ILE A 224 18.43 7.83 -7.24
C ILE A 224 19.39 7.20 -8.24
N ASP A 225 20.09 8.00 -9.06
CA ASP A 225 21.03 7.54 -10.09
C ASP A 225 22.11 6.63 -9.52
N LYS A 226 22.69 7.02 -8.38
CA LYS A 226 23.71 6.24 -7.68
C LYS A 226 23.17 4.88 -7.22
N GLU A 227 21.94 4.83 -6.74
CA GLU A 227 21.33 3.59 -6.24
C GLU A 227 20.90 2.65 -7.37
N ILE A 228 20.45 3.19 -8.52
CA ILE A 228 20.02 2.38 -9.67
C ILE A 228 21.14 2.08 -10.66
N GLY A 229 22.31 2.70 -10.51
CA GLY A 229 23.46 2.55 -11.41
C GLY A 229 23.28 3.23 -12.77
N LEU A 230 22.51 4.32 -12.81
CA LEU A 230 22.29 5.13 -14.00
C LEU A 230 23.16 6.39 -13.90
N GLU A 231 24.49 6.23 -13.92
CA GLU A 231 25.41 7.36 -14.00
C GLU A 231 25.52 7.84 -15.45
N GLU A 232 25.73 9.14 -15.64
CA GLU A 232 25.81 9.78 -16.96
C GLU A 232 26.93 9.15 -17.80
N ALA A 233 26.54 8.53 -18.92
CA ALA A 233 27.42 8.22 -20.04
C ALA A 233 27.37 9.38 -21.04
#